data_AF-A0A0A7V2T2-F1
#
_entry.id   AF-A0A0A7V2T2-F1
#
_cell.length_a   1.000
_cell.length_b   1.000
_cell.length_c   1.000
_cell.angle_alpha   90.00
_cell.angle_beta   90.00
_cell.angle_gamma   90.00
#
_symmetry.space_group_name_H-M   'P 1'
#
loop_
_entity.id
_entity.type
_entity.pdbx_description
1 polymer ?
#
loop_
_entity_poly.entity_id
_entity_poly.type
_entity_poly.pdbx_seq_one_letter_code
_entity_poly.pdbx_strand_id
1 'polypeptide(L)'
;MIGLVMAGGKGTRMQSDKEKLLLEYKKPLVLHVVDALKNSNCFEKIIAVTSPNSPQTQKILIENDVKIIETLGDNFVTDLNSILKKLDDYVFVTSGDLPLLDENIVKQIVSASNPKKIWTSVVTTKSFQSSLNLEPECLISLNEEEHVHTGISVVNATQIKNFDSVEEDYLIINDKRVCLNINTKTDFELLGSL
;
A
#
# COMPACT_ATOMS: atom_id res chain seq x y z
N MET A 1 -7.79 9.81 -11.45
CA MET A 1 -7.18 8.73 -10.64
C MET A 1 -7.09 9.17 -9.19
N ILE A 2 -7.44 8.24 -8.29
CA ILE A 2 -7.44 8.39 -6.84
C ILE A 2 -6.21 7.69 -6.26
N GLY A 3 -5.51 8.32 -5.32
CA GLY A 3 -4.57 7.63 -4.44
C GLY A 3 -5.29 7.14 -3.18
N LEU A 4 -5.20 5.86 -2.86
CA LEU A 4 -5.84 5.24 -1.70
C LEU A 4 -4.78 4.61 -0.78
N VAL A 5 -4.66 5.14 0.43
CA VAL A 5 -3.72 4.65 1.45
C VAL A 5 -4.48 3.80 2.48
N MET A 6 -4.16 2.52 2.57
CA MET A 6 -4.73 1.62 3.58
C MET A 6 -3.99 1.83 4.91
N ALA A 7 -4.66 2.46 5.88
CA ALA A 7 -4.08 2.94 7.14
C ALA A 7 -4.84 2.50 8.42
N GLY A 8 -5.77 1.55 8.29
CA GLY A 8 -6.67 1.10 9.38
C GLY A 8 -6.20 -0.09 10.20
N GLY A 9 -4.95 -0.54 10.06
CA GLY A 9 -4.46 -1.78 10.67
C GLY A 9 -4.09 -1.68 12.15
N LYS A 10 -4.23 -2.79 12.89
CA LYS A 10 -3.87 -2.90 14.32
C LYS A 10 -2.36 -2.91 14.61
N GLY A 11 -1.52 -3.28 13.62
CA GLY A 11 -0.06 -3.32 13.80
C GLY A 11 0.46 -4.30 14.87
N THR A 12 -0.33 -5.34 15.23
CA THR A 12 -0.07 -6.22 16.39
C THR A 12 1.31 -6.89 16.40
N ARG A 13 1.89 -7.17 15.23
CA ARG A 13 3.21 -7.81 15.09
C ARG A 13 4.38 -6.94 15.59
N MET A 14 4.19 -5.63 15.70
CA MET A 14 5.23 -4.72 16.20
C MET A 14 5.42 -4.80 17.72
N GLN A 15 4.44 -5.32 18.47
CA GLN A 15 4.45 -5.32 19.94
C GLN A 15 4.90 -3.96 20.52
N SER A 16 4.31 -2.89 19.99
CA SER A 16 4.60 -1.50 20.36
C SER A 16 3.35 -0.86 20.94
N ASP A 17 3.53 0.04 21.91
CA ASP A 17 2.45 0.85 22.47
C ASP A 17 2.00 1.98 21.51
N LYS A 18 2.77 2.21 20.44
CA LYS A 18 2.44 3.17 19.39
C LYS A 18 1.83 2.45 18.19
N GLU A 19 0.89 3.11 17.52
CA GLU A 19 0.36 2.64 16.24
C GLU A 19 1.51 2.52 15.22
N LYS A 20 1.59 1.37 14.54
CA LYS A 20 2.68 1.02 13.62
C LYS A 20 2.98 2.13 12.60
N LEU A 21 1.94 2.73 12.04
CA LEU A 21 2.06 3.74 10.99
C LEU A 21 2.59 5.09 11.49
N LEU A 22 2.68 5.26 12.80
CA LEU A 22 3.24 6.44 13.48
C LEU A 22 4.67 6.24 13.96
N LEU A 23 5.28 5.08 13.71
CA LEU A 23 6.70 4.90 13.97
C LEU A 23 7.51 5.91 13.16
N GLU A 24 8.48 6.54 13.82
CA GLU A 24 9.26 7.63 13.24
C GLU A 24 10.56 7.09 12.64
N TYR A 25 10.71 7.24 11.32
CA TYR A 25 11.99 7.04 10.63
C TYR A 25 12.66 8.41 10.37
N LYS A 26 12.17 9.16 9.37
CA LYS A 26 12.45 10.60 9.19
C LYS A 26 11.23 11.48 9.50
N LYS A 27 10.06 10.84 9.41
CA LYS A 27 8.71 11.30 9.75
C LYS A 27 7.87 10.01 9.98
N PRO A 28 6.64 10.10 10.51
CA PRO A 28 5.73 8.96 10.60
C PRO A 28 5.66 8.17 9.29
N LEU A 29 5.72 6.83 9.35
CA LEU A 29 5.75 5.94 8.17
C LEU A 29 4.69 6.32 7.11
N VAL A 30 3.45 6.54 7.56
CA VAL A 30 2.34 6.88 6.66
C VAL A 30 2.53 8.19 5.91
N LEU A 31 3.24 9.16 6.50
CA LEU A 31 3.47 10.46 5.86
C LEU A 31 4.49 10.36 4.72
N HIS A 32 5.41 9.39 4.73
CA HIS A 32 6.26 9.14 3.56
C HIS A 32 5.43 8.68 2.37
N VAL A 33 4.49 7.76 2.59
CA VAL A 33 3.56 7.27 1.55
C VAL A 33 2.69 8.40 1.04
N VAL A 34 2.08 9.20 1.93
CA VAL A 34 1.25 10.35 1.55
C VAL A 34 2.04 11.35 0.72
N ASP A 35 3.28 11.67 1.13
CA ASP A 35 4.12 12.61 0.39
C ASP A 35 4.53 12.07 -0.98
N ALA A 36 4.86 10.78 -1.09
CA ALA A 36 5.14 10.14 -2.37
C ALA A 36 3.95 10.27 -3.34
N LEU A 37 2.72 10.04 -2.85
CA LEU A 37 1.52 10.21 -3.65
C LEU A 37 1.29 11.68 -4.02
N LYS A 38 1.41 12.63 -3.07
CA LYS A 38 1.24 14.08 -3.34
C LYS A 38 2.25 14.58 -4.36
N ASN A 39 3.53 14.27 -4.16
CA ASN A 39 4.64 14.75 -5.00
C ASN A 39 4.67 14.08 -6.39
N SER A 40 4.00 12.93 -6.55
CA SER A 40 3.84 12.30 -7.86
C SER A 40 3.04 13.16 -8.84
N ASN A 41 2.12 14.00 -8.35
CA ASN A 41 1.14 14.72 -9.16
C ASN A 41 0.28 13.81 -10.07
N CYS A 42 0.16 12.52 -9.74
CA CYS A 42 -0.67 11.56 -10.49
C CYS A 42 -2.14 11.52 -10.05
N PHE A 43 -2.47 12.13 -8.90
CA PHE A 43 -3.76 11.95 -8.25
C PHE A 43 -4.51 13.26 -8.05
N GLU A 44 -5.79 13.26 -8.39
CA GLU A 44 -6.69 14.40 -8.14
C GLU A 44 -7.08 14.48 -6.66
N LYS A 45 -7.10 13.33 -5.99
CA LYS A 45 -7.42 13.19 -4.57
C LYS A 45 -6.66 12.03 -3.97
N ILE A 46 -6.22 12.23 -2.74
CA ILE A 46 -5.63 11.20 -1.90
C ILE A 46 -6.58 10.96 -0.74
N ILE A 47 -6.94 9.70 -0.55
CA ILE A 47 -7.85 9.22 0.47
C ILE A 47 -7.09 8.21 1.34
N ALA A 48 -7.18 8.35 2.64
CA ALA A 48 -6.72 7.32 3.57
C ALA A 48 -7.92 6.56 4.15
N VAL A 49 -7.79 5.24 4.18
CA VAL A 49 -8.77 4.33 4.77
C VAL A 49 -8.30 3.99 6.18
N THR A 50 -9.03 4.47 7.18
CA THR A 50 -8.71 4.27 8.60
C THR A 50 -9.75 3.38 9.26
N SER A 51 -9.52 3.03 10.52
CA SER A 51 -10.51 2.33 11.34
C SER A 51 -10.35 2.73 12.81
N PRO A 52 -11.30 2.37 13.69
CA PRO A 52 -11.17 2.56 15.14
C PRO A 52 -9.92 1.89 15.75
N ASN A 53 -9.23 1.01 15.02
CA ASN A 53 -7.98 0.39 15.47
C ASN A 53 -6.76 1.34 15.42
N SER A 54 -6.83 2.44 14.65
CA SER A 54 -5.71 3.37 14.46
C SER A 54 -6.12 4.87 14.56
N PRO A 55 -6.74 5.29 15.68
CA PRO A 55 -7.25 6.66 15.85
C PRO A 55 -6.18 7.74 15.78
N GLN A 56 -4.95 7.49 16.23
CA GLN A 56 -3.86 8.47 16.18
C GLN A 56 -3.36 8.65 14.73
N THR A 57 -3.32 7.58 13.95
CA THR A 57 -3.00 7.61 12.52
C THR A 57 -4.01 8.45 11.76
N GLN A 58 -5.31 8.26 12.05
CA GLN A 58 -6.38 9.09 11.49
C GLN A 58 -6.18 10.57 11.83
N LYS A 59 -5.87 10.89 13.08
CA LYS A 59 -5.62 12.27 13.51
C LYS A 59 -4.49 12.93 12.71
N ILE A 60 -3.33 12.27 12.61
CA ILE A 60 -2.17 12.80 11.88
C ILE A 60 -2.48 12.98 10.38
N LEU A 61 -3.25 12.08 9.78
CA LEU A 61 -3.65 12.19 8.38
C LEU A 61 -4.57 13.39 8.15
N ILE A 62 -5.52 13.65 9.05
CA ILE A 62 -6.39 14.84 9.01
C ILE A 62 -5.56 16.13 9.14
N GLU A 63 -4.62 16.16 10.09
CA GLU A 63 -3.71 17.30 10.29
C GLU A 63 -2.81 17.58 9.07
N ASN A 64 -2.66 16.60 8.16
CA ASN A 64 -1.91 16.71 6.92
C ASN A 64 -2.82 16.79 5.67
N ASP A 65 -4.06 17.26 5.83
CA ASP A 65 -5.04 17.51 4.77
C ASP A 65 -5.36 16.28 3.90
N VAL A 66 -5.30 15.08 4.47
CA VAL A 66 -5.70 13.83 3.78
C VAL A 66 -7.17 13.55 4.05
N LYS A 67 -7.94 13.26 3.00
CA LYS A 67 -9.35 12.86 3.14
C LYS A 67 -9.43 11.49 3.78
N ILE A 68 -10.32 11.33 4.76
CA ILE A 68 -10.48 10.07 5.48
C ILE A 68 -11.77 9.37 5.05
N ILE A 69 -11.69 8.06 4.85
CA ILE A 69 -12.85 7.17 4.91
C ILE A 69 -12.61 6.15 6.01
N GLU A 70 -13.53 6.10 6.97
CA GLU A 70 -13.46 5.14 8.07
C GLU A 70 -14.14 3.81 7.68
N THR A 71 -13.53 2.71 8.09
CA THR A 71 -14.01 1.33 7.91
C THR A 71 -14.06 0.61 9.25
N LEU A 72 -14.61 -0.61 9.28
CA LEU A 72 -14.68 -1.41 10.50
C LEU A 72 -13.29 -1.87 10.97
N GLY A 73 -12.32 -1.99 10.05
CA GLY A 73 -10.97 -2.44 10.42
C GLY A 73 -10.91 -3.95 10.66
N ASP A 74 -11.76 -4.74 9.99
CA ASP A 74 -11.83 -6.18 10.17
C ASP A 74 -10.59 -6.87 9.60
N ASN A 75 -10.29 -6.59 8.33
CA ASN A 75 -9.08 -7.01 7.63
C ASN A 75 -8.92 -6.22 6.32
N PHE A 76 -7.70 -6.23 5.79
CA PHE A 76 -7.31 -5.49 4.58
C PHE A 76 -8.25 -5.74 3.39
N VAL A 77 -8.60 -7.00 3.12
CA VAL A 77 -9.40 -7.39 1.94
C VAL A 77 -10.84 -6.90 2.07
N THR A 78 -11.47 -7.10 3.23
CA THR A 78 -12.84 -6.65 3.50
C THR A 78 -12.93 -5.12 3.41
N ASP A 79 -12.01 -4.40 4.05
CA ASP A 79 -12.01 -2.95 4.07
C ASP A 79 -11.79 -2.41 2.65
N LEU A 80 -10.79 -2.90 1.92
CA LEU A 80 -10.50 -2.48 0.54
C LEU A 80 -11.70 -2.70 -0.39
N ASN A 81 -12.32 -3.87 -0.35
CA ASN A 81 -13.50 -4.17 -1.17
C ASN A 81 -14.69 -3.26 -0.82
N SER A 82 -14.88 -2.91 0.45
CA SER A 82 -15.96 -2.02 0.88
C SER A 82 -15.81 -0.60 0.34
N ILE A 83 -14.56 -0.17 0.11
CA ILE A 83 -14.22 1.15 -0.43
C ILE A 83 -14.27 1.16 -1.95
N LEU A 84 -13.65 0.18 -2.62
CA LEU A 84 -13.57 0.15 -4.08
C LEU A 84 -14.96 0.20 -4.74
N LYS A 85 -15.98 -0.46 -4.16
CA LYS A 85 -17.37 -0.42 -4.67
C LYS A 85 -18.03 0.96 -4.63
N LYS A 86 -17.48 1.88 -3.84
CA LYS A 86 -18.00 3.25 -3.68
C LYS A 86 -17.24 4.26 -4.54
N LEU A 87 -16.19 3.82 -5.23
CA LEU A 87 -15.34 4.66 -6.06
C LEU A 87 -15.64 4.40 -7.54
N ASP A 88 -15.66 5.47 -8.33
CA ASP A 88 -15.93 5.43 -9.77
C ASP A 88 -14.77 6.11 -10.52
N ASP A 89 -13.56 5.57 -10.34
CA ASP A 89 -12.31 6.05 -10.96
C ASP A 89 -11.29 4.89 -10.98
N TYR A 90 -10.14 5.09 -11.63
CA TYR A 90 -8.95 4.29 -11.33
C TYR A 90 -8.38 4.68 -9.96
N VAL A 91 -7.96 3.67 -9.22
CA VAL A 91 -7.50 3.79 -7.83
C VAL A 91 -6.13 3.15 -7.71
N PHE A 92 -5.13 3.95 -7.33
CA PHE A 92 -3.83 3.45 -6.89
C PHE A 92 -3.94 3.14 -5.40
N VAL A 93 -3.97 1.85 -5.07
CA VAL A 93 -4.03 1.34 -3.71
C VAL A 93 -2.60 1.11 -3.21
N THR A 94 -2.30 1.55 -2.00
CA THR A 94 -1.03 1.27 -1.32
C THR A 94 -1.25 1.06 0.18
N SER A 95 -0.41 0.25 0.81
CA SER A 95 -0.33 0.23 2.27
C SER A 95 0.36 1.50 2.80
N GLY A 96 0.03 1.88 4.04
CA GLY A 96 0.65 3.04 4.71
C GLY A 96 2.04 2.78 5.31
N ASP A 97 2.60 1.58 5.15
CA ASP A 97 3.83 1.11 5.81
C ASP A 97 5.01 0.93 4.85
N LEU A 98 5.01 1.67 3.72
CA LEU A 98 6.06 1.67 2.70
C LEU A 98 6.89 2.98 2.78
N PRO A 99 7.79 3.13 3.77
CA PRO A 99 8.52 4.38 4.01
C PRO A 99 9.53 4.76 2.92
N LEU A 100 9.87 3.82 2.04
CA LEU A 100 10.78 4.07 0.91
C LEU A 100 10.04 4.45 -0.38
N LEU A 101 8.70 4.43 -0.39
CA LEU A 101 7.92 4.83 -1.56
C LEU A 101 8.24 6.30 -1.90
N ASP A 102 8.45 6.59 -3.19
CA ASP A 102 8.74 7.94 -3.68
C ASP A 102 7.89 8.31 -4.90
N GLU A 103 7.91 9.59 -5.27
CA GLU A 103 7.12 10.10 -6.39
C GLU A 103 7.49 9.49 -7.75
N ASN A 104 8.75 9.05 -7.92
CA ASN A 104 9.25 8.55 -9.20
C ASN A 104 8.77 7.12 -9.44
N ILE A 105 8.83 6.26 -8.43
CA ILE A 105 8.34 4.89 -8.54
C ILE A 105 6.81 4.86 -8.65
N VAL A 106 6.10 5.77 -7.98
CA VAL A 106 4.65 5.96 -8.15
C VAL A 106 4.32 6.30 -9.61
N LYS A 107 5.00 7.28 -10.21
CA LYS A 107 4.82 7.64 -11.63
C LYS A 107 5.10 6.46 -12.56
N GLN A 108 6.16 5.70 -12.27
CA GLN A 108 6.53 4.51 -13.05
C GLN A 108 5.41 3.46 -13.02
N ILE A 109 4.87 3.13 -11.83
CA ILE A 109 3.79 2.16 -11.67
C ILE A 109 2.54 2.62 -12.42
N VAL A 110 2.12 3.87 -12.23
CA VAL A 110 0.95 4.44 -12.91
C VAL A 110 1.11 4.36 -14.43
N SER A 111 2.29 4.73 -14.94
CA SER A 111 2.56 4.73 -16.39
C SER A 111 2.68 3.33 -16.99
N ALA A 112 3.14 2.35 -16.21
CA ALA A 112 3.27 0.95 -16.64
C ALA A 112 1.96 0.16 -16.52
N SER A 113 1.00 0.62 -15.71
CA SER A 113 -0.28 -0.05 -15.53
C SER A 113 -1.09 -0.07 -16.83
N ASN A 114 -1.67 -1.23 -17.16
CA ASN A 114 -2.45 -1.39 -18.39
C ASN A 114 -3.90 -0.91 -18.13
N PRO A 115 -4.38 0.16 -18.79
CA PRO A 115 -5.73 0.68 -18.55
C PRO A 115 -6.83 -0.32 -18.93
N LYS A 116 -6.54 -1.34 -19.76
CA LYS A 116 -7.52 -2.37 -20.12
C LYS A 116 -7.74 -3.41 -19.01
N LYS A 117 -6.85 -3.48 -18.02
CA LYS A 117 -6.94 -4.43 -16.91
C LYS A 117 -7.77 -3.83 -15.79
N ILE A 118 -8.54 -4.68 -15.11
CA ILE A 118 -9.38 -4.28 -13.98
C ILE A 118 -8.51 -4.13 -12.73
N TRP A 119 -7.54 -5.02 -12.56
CA TRP A 119 -6.68 -5.06 -11.39
C TRP A 119 -5.26 -5.40 -11.82
N THR A 120 -4.31 -4.53 -11.53
CA THR A 120 -2.88 -4.78 -11.71
C THR A 120 -2.18 -4.68 -10.36
N SER A 121 -1.63 -5.78 -9.87
CA SER A 121 -0.85 -5.82 -8.63
C SER A 121 0.64 -5.64 -8.91
N VAL A 122 1.30 -4.82 -8.10
CA VAL A 122 2.75 -4.69 -8.13
C VAL A 122 3.36 -5.78 -7.27
N VAL A 123 4.27 -6.55 -7.87
CA VAL A 123 4.92 -7.67 -7.22
C VAL A 123 6.44 -7.58 -7.41
N THR A 124 7.18 -8.18 -6.50
CA THR A 124 8.63 -8.37 -6.63
C THR A 124 8.94 -9.86 -6.73
N THR A 125 10.08 -10.23 -7.30
CA THR A 125 10.51 -11.63 -7.22
C THR A 125 10.92 -11.97 -5.78
N LYS A 126 10.67 -13.21 -5.36
CA LYS A 126 11.12 -13.69 -4.04
C LYS A 126 12.63 -13.57 -3.88
N SER A 127 13.37 -13.89 -4.95
CA SER A 127 14.83 -13.77 -5.01
C SER A 127 15.33 -12.34 -4.73
N PHE A 128 14.61 -11.32 -5.21
CA PHE A 128 14.97 -9.93 -4.96
C PHE A 128 14.79 -9.56 -3.49
N GLN A 129 13.65 -9.89 -2.89
CA GLN A 129 13.42 -9.64 -1.46
C GLN A 129 14.46 -10.37 -0.58
N SER A 130 14.75 -11.64 -0.88
CA SER A 130 15.78 -12.38 -0.16
C SER A 130 17.18 -11.75 -0.27
N SER A 131 17.51 -11.13 -1.42
CA SER A 131 18.78 -10.41 -1.60
C SER A 131 18.91 -9.15 -0.74
N LEU A 132 17.78 -8.62 -0.25
CA LEU A 132 17.71 -7.48 0.67
C LEU A 132 17.61 -7.92 2.14
N ASN A 133 17.71 -9.23 2.43
CA ASN A 133 17.47 -9.81 3.75
C ASN A 133 16.05 -9.56 4.28
N LEU A 134 15.07 -9.43 3.38
CA LEU A 134 13.66 -9.40 3.73
C LEU A 134 13.12 -10.82 3.82
N GLU A 135 12.22 -11.04 4.78
CA GLU A 135 11.41 -12.25 4.87
C GLU A 135 10.18 -12.10 3.97
N PRO A 136 10.08 -12.85 2.84
CA PRO A 136 8.99 -12.68 1.90
C PRO A 136 7.65 -13.14 2.50
N GLU A 137 6.67 -12.24 2.54
CA GLU A 137 5.29 -12.52 2.97
C GLU A 137 4.32 -12.42 1.78
N CYS A 138 3.20 -13.15 1.78
CA CYS A 138 2.20 -13.10 0.69
C CYS A 138 2.76 -13.53 -0.67
N LEU A 139 3.21 -14.79 -0.73
CA LEU A 139 3.76 -15.42 -1.92
C LEU A 139 2.68 -15.79 -2.94
N ILE A 140 3.00 -15.61 -4.22
CA ILE A 140 2.23 -16.11 -5.36
C ILE A 140 3.17 -16.83 -6.33
N SER A 141 2.64 -17.80 -7.08
CA SER A 141 3.39 -18.49 -8.12
C SER A 141 2.92 -18.03 -9.49
N LEU A 142 3.84 -17.47 -10.28
CA LEU A 142 3.61 -17.01 -11.65
C LEU A 142 4.68 -17.63 -12.54
N ASN A 143 4.29 -18.35 -13.59
CA ASN A 143 5.22 -18.99 -14.55
C ASN A 143 6.32 -19.83 -13.86
N GLU A 144 5.95 -20.63 -12.85
CA GLU A 144 6.88 -21.45 -12.05
C GLU A 144 7.88 -20.67 -11.18
N GLU A 145 7.77 -19.34 -11.12
CA GLU A 145 8.57 -18.47 -10.26
C GLU A 145 7.74 -17.88 -9.10
N GLU A 146 8.35 -17.80 -7.92
CA GLU A 146 7.73 -17.21 -6.74
C GLU A 146 7.89 -15.68 -6.73
N HIS A 147 6.77 -15.00 -6.54
CA HIS A 147 6.66 -13.56 -6.43
C HIS A 147 6.00 -13.18 -5.10
N VAL A 148 6.15 -11.92 -4.73
CA VAL A 148 5.73 -11.38 -3.43
C VAL A 148 4.90 -10.12 -3.67
N HIS A 149 3.71 -10.04 -3.06
CA HIS A 149 2.93 -8.82 -3.11
C HIS A 149 3.58 -7.68 -2.33
N THR A 150 3.56 -6.50 -2.93
CA THR A 150 4.06 -5.25 -2.32
C THR A 150 3.01 -4.53 -1.47
N GLY A 151 1.74 -4.92 -1.61
CA GLY A 151 0.61 -4.15 -1.08
C GLY A 151 0.22 -2.95 -1.96
N ILE A 152 0.83 -2.80 -3.15
CA ILE A 152 0.45 -1.80 -4.15
C ILE A 152 -0.34 -2.45 -5.29
N SER A 153 -1.46 -1.83 -5.67
CA SER A 153 -2.26 -2.23 -6.83
C SER A 153 -2.84 -1.02 -7.55
N VAL A 154 -3.04 -1.12 -8.86
CA VAL A 154 -3.83 -0.17 -9.65
C VAL A 154 -5.13 -0.86 -10.06
N VAL A 155 -6.26 -0.29 -9.64
CA VAL A 155 -7.58 -0.91 -9.77
C VAL A 155 -8.53 0.01 -10.52
N ASN A 156 -9.21 -0.49 -11.55
CA ASN A 156 -10.34 0.18 -12.17
C ASN A 156 -11.60 -0.06 -11.34
N ALA A 157 -11.89 0.84 -10.38
CA ALA A 157 -12.99 0.68 -9.44
C ALA A 157 -14.37 0.75 -10.13
N THR A 158 -14.48 1.37 -11.31
CA THR A 158 -15.73 1.42 -12.11
C THR A 158 -16.26 0.03 -12.49
N GLN A 159 -15.37 -0.98 -12.52
CA GLN A 159 -15.70 -2.37 -12.84
C GLN A 159 -15.96 -3.21 -11.59
N ILE A 160 -15.71 -2.68 -10.38
CA ILE A 160 -15.87 -3.40 -9.11
C ILE A 160 -17.30 -3.22 -8.60
N LYS A 161 -18.19 -4.17 -8.92
CA LYS A 161 -19.63 -4.10 -8.56
C LYS A 161 -20.01 -4.93 -7.35
N ASN A 162 -19.27 -6.01 -7.08
CA ASN A 162 -19.59 -7.00 -6.05
C ASN A 162 -18.28 -7.62 -5.52
N PHE A 163 -18.36 -8.73 -4.78
CA PHE A 163 -17.19 -9.46 -4.26
C PHE A 163 -16.67 -10.52 -5.23
N ASP A 164 -17.06 -10.46 -6.50
CA ASP A 164 -16.61 -11.44 -7.49
C ASP A 164 -15.11 -11.27 -7.74
N SER A 165 -14.44 -12.38 -7.98
CA SER A 165 -13.05 -12.39 -8.40
C SER A 165 -12.88 -11.67 -9.74
N VAL A 166 -11.88 -10.81 -9.84
CA VAL A 166 -11.47 -10.18 -11.09
C VAL A 166 -10.16 -10.80 -11.58
N GLU A 167 -9.94 -10.79 -12.89
CA GLU A 167 -8.65 -11.18 -13.45
C GLU A 167 -7.57 -10.21 -12.94
N GLU A 168 -6.58 -10.75 -12.25
CA GLU A 168 -5.44 -10.01 -11.72
C GLU A 168 -4.28 -10.07 -12.72
N ASP A 169 -3.81 -8.89 -13.11
CA ASP A 169 -2.59 -8.68 -13.87
C ASP A 169 -1.44 -8.36 -12.91
N TYR A 170 -0.20 -8.69 -13.29
CA TYR A 170 0.96 -8.52 -12.41
C TYR A 170 2.04 -7.68 -13.06
N LEU A 171 2.46 -6.63 -12.36
CA LEU A 171 3.57 -5.77 -12.75
C LEU A 171 4.77 -6.08 -11.85
N ILE A 172 5.80 -6.70 -12.43
CA ILE A 172 7.01 -7.08 -11.69
C ILE A 172 7.96 -5.88 -11.59
N ILE A 173 8.25 -5.42 -10.38
CA ILE A 173 9.17 -4.31 -10.10
C ILE A 173 10.11 -4.70 -8.96
N ASN A 174 11.33 -5.08 -9.31
CA ASN A 174 12.39 -5.37 -8.35
C ASN A 174 13.09 -4.07 -7.90
N ASP A 175 12.42 -3.31 -7.05
CA ASP A 175 12.92 -2.06 -6.47
C ASP A 175 12.64 -2.00 -4.96
N LYS A 176 13.64 -1.58 -4.17
CA LYS A 176 13.52 -1.52 -2.70
C LYS A 176 12.40 -0.59 -2.23
N ARG A 177 12.05 0.41 -3.05
CA ARG A 177 11.02 1.42 -2.75
C ARG A 177 9.60 0.84 -2.69
N VAL A 178 9.37 -0.34 -3.26
CA VAL A 178 8.06 -1.00 -3.26
C VAL A 178 8.01 -2.29 -2.45
N CYS A 179 9.14 -2.81 -1.94
CA CYS A 179 9.16 -4.12 -1.30
C CYS A 179 9.38 -4.11 0.23
N LEU A 180 9.77 -2.97 0.82
CA LEU A 180 10.02 -2.87 2.26
C LEU A 180 8.76 -2.38 2.99
N ASN A 181 7.84 -3.31 3.27
CA ASN A 181 6.73 -3.08 4.19
C ASN A 181 7.23 -3.23 5.64
N ILE A 182 6.98 -2.23 6.49
CA ILE A 182 7.33 -2.35 7.90
C ILE A 182 6.23 -3.12 8.63
N ASN A 183 6.48 -4.38 8.97
CA ASN A 183 5.54 -5.24 9.70
C ASN A 183 6.08 -5.70 11.06
N THR A 184 7.40 -5.81 11.19
CA THR A 184 8.12 -6.29 12.36
C THR A 184 9.20 -5.31 12.81
N LYS A 185 9.75 -5.53 14.02
CA LYS A 185 10.90 -4.75 14.51
C LYS A 185 12.13 -4.93 13.62
N THR A 186 12.34 -6.14 13.10
CA THR A 186 13.43 -6.46 12.17
C THR A 186 13.33 -5.65 10.89
N ASP A 187 12.13 -5.51 10.32
CA ASP A 187 11.93 -4.67 9.11
C ASP A 187 12.28 -3.21 9.39
N PHE A 188 11.90 -2.72 10.57
CA PHE A 188 12.17 -1.34 10.98
C PHE A 188 13.67 -1.10 11.24
N GLU A 189 14.39 -2.09 11.78
CA GLU A 189 15.85 -2.03 11.94
C GLU A 189 16.54 -2.05 10.57
N LEU A 190 16.07 -2.88 9.63
CA LEU A 190 16.58 -2.94 8.27
C LEU A 190 16.35 -1.63 7.50
N LEU A 191 15.23 -0.94 7.72
CA LEU A 191 14.98 0.39 7.16
C LEU A 191 16.10 1.39 7.51
N GLY A 192 16.68 1.27 8.70
CA GLY A 192 17.78 2.12 9.15
C GLY A 192 19.14 1.82 8.50
N SER A 193 19.30 0.64 7.88
CA SER A 193 20.56 0.19 7.28
C SER A 193 20.60 0.30 5.75
N LEU A 194 19.46 0.61 5.11
CA LEU A 194 19.27 0.75 3.65
C LEU A 194 19.44 2.18 3.12
#